data_AF-A0AAI9DXU6-F1
#
_entry.id   AF-A0AAI9DXU6-F1
#
_cell.length_a   1.000
_cell.length_b   1.000
_cell.length_c   1.000
_cell.angle_alpha   90.00
_cell.angle_beta   90.00
_cell.angle_gamma   90.00
#
_symmetry.space_group_name_H-M   'P 1'
#
loop_
_entity.id
_entity.type
_entity.pdbx_description
1 polymer ?
#
loop_
_entity_poly.entity_id
_entity_poly.type
_entity_poly.pdbx_seq_one_letter_code
_entity_poly.pdbx_strand_id
1 'polypeptide(L)' 'MDSWANTDKTYPGQGGADIPNKQEPSEEMQATGFTPTYFDVNGNLVFGDGISAQVMNYILNDLYKKYQELLARVEAP' A
#
# COMPACT_ATOMS: atom_id res chain seq x y z
N MET A 1 -11.57 -13.34 -4.55
CA MET A 1 -10.72 -12.21 -4.09
C MET A 1 -9.84 -11.68 -5.20
N ASP A 2 -9.58 -12.47 -6.24
CA ASP A 2 -8.58 -12.22 -7.29
C ASP A 2 -8.79 -10.96 -8.13
N SER A 3 -10.04 -10.48 -8.25
CA SER A 3 -10.32 -9.28 -9.05
C SER A 3 -10.01 -7.96 -8.33
N TRP A 4 -10.03 -7.93 -6.99
CA TRP A 4 -10.02 -6.66 -6.25
C TRP A 4 -8.69 -5.94 -6.31
N ALA A 5 -7.58 -6.69 -6.26
CA ALA A 5 -6.24 -6.13 -6.38
C ALA A 5 -5.98 -5.47 -7.74
N ASN A 6 -6.58 -6.05 -8.79
CA ASN A 6 -6.44 -5.61 -10.18
C ASN A 6 -7.50 -4.58 -10.61
N THR A 7 -8.42 -4.20 -9.72
CA THR A 7 -9.47 -3.23 -10.05
C THR A 7 -9.09 -1.84 -9.55
N ASP A 8 -9.03 -0.89 -10.47
CA ASP A 8 -8.91 0.52 -10.14
C ASP A 8 -10.31 1.10 -9.90
N LYS A 9 -10.45 1.85 -8.81
CA LYS A 9 -11.69 2.52 -8.44
C LYS A 9 -11.40 3.97 -8.07
N THR A 10 -12.32 4.86 -8.41
CA THR A 10 -12.33 6.23 -7.94
C THR A 10 -13.56 6.45 -7.08
N TYR A 11 -13.41 7.26 -6.04
CA TYR A 11 -14.48 7.65 -5.14
C TYR A 11 -14.67 9.17 -5.23
N PRO A 12 -15.92 9.67 -5.17
CA PRO A 12 -16.15 11.11 -5.10
C PRO A 12 -15.51 11.69 -3.83
N GLY A 13 -14.59 12.64 -3.99
CA GLY A 13 -13.98 13.36 -2.87
C GLY A 13 -14.73 14.63 -2.50
N GLN A 14 -14.44 15.15 -1.30
CA GLN A 14 -14.91 16.49 -0.94
C GLN A 14 -14.33 17.54 -1.89
N GLY A 15 -15.17 18.49 -2.32
CA GLY A 15 -14.76 19.55 -3.25
C GLY A 15 -14.77 19.15 -4.73
N GLY A 16 -15.32 17.99 -5.09
CA GLY A 16 -15.51 17.55 -6.48
C GLY A 16 -14.28 16.94 -7.14
N ALA A 17 -13.19 16.74 -6.40
CA ALA A 17 -12.02 16.00 -6.87
C ALA A 17 -12.23 14.50 -6.61
N ASP A 18 -12.08 13.68 -7.65
CA ASP A 18 -12.11 12.22 -7.51
C ASP A 18 -10.86 11.73 -6.75
N ILE A 19 -11.07 10.80 -5.82
CA ILE A 19 -10.02 10.19 -5.01
C ILE A 19 -9.81 8.74 -5.49
N PRO A 20 -8.61 8.39 -5.98
CA PRO A 20 -8.33 7.02 -6.39
C PRO A 20 -8.27 6.09 -5.17
N ASN A 21 -8.63 4.82 -5.37
CA ASN A 21 -8.56 3.80 -4.32
C ASN A 21 -7.12 3.38 -3.99
N LYS A 22 -6.17 3.63 -4.91
CA LYS A 22 -4.76 3.26 -4.82
C LYS A 22 -3.91 4.43 -5.28
N GLN A 23 -2.82 4.65 -4.57
CA GLN A 23 -1.81 5.65 -4.93
C GLN A 23 -0.44 5.01 -4.72
N GLU A 24 0.38 5.00 -5.75
CA GLU A 24 1.74 4.49 -5.64
C GLU A 24 2.54 5.32 -4.61
N PRO A 25 3.35 4.69 -3.73
CA PRO A 25 4.26 5.44 -2.86
C PRO A 25 5.20 6.31 -3.70
N SER A 26 5.56 7.50 -3.21
CA SER A 26 6.54 8.35 -3.89
C SER A 26 7.90 7.66 -4.00
N GLU A 27 8.74 8.08 -4.95
CA GLU A 27 10.10 7.53 -5.09
C GLU A 27 10.91 7.63 -3.79
N GLU A 28 10.76 8.72 -3.05
CA GLU A 28 11.38 8.88 -1.74
C GLU A 28 10.90 7.82 -0.74
N MET A 29 9.58 7.61 -0.62
CA MET A 29 9.02 6.57 0.25
C MET A 29 9.45 5.16 -0.17
N GLN A 30 9.59 4.91 -1.48
CA GLN A 30 10.09 3.63 -1.97
C GLN A 30 11.56 3.41 -1.61
N ALA A 31 12.37 4.48 -1.61
CA ALA A 31 13.79 4.42 -1.31
C ALA A 31 14.10 4.33 0.19
N THR A 32 13.38 5.07 1.02
CA THR A 32 13.65 5.19 2.47
C THR A 32 12.78 4.30 3.33
N GLY A 33 11.67 3.79 2.78
CA GLY A 33 10.67 3.02 3.51
C GLY A 33 9.76 3.90 4.36
N PHE A 34 9.19 3.30 5.41
CA PHE A 34 8.36 3.99 6.37
C PHE A 34 8.63 3.48 7.79
N THR A 35 8.71 4.41 8.71
CA THR A 35 8.93 4.16 10.14
C THR A 35 7.61 3.68 10.75
N PRO A 36 7.56 2.51 11.41
CA PRO A 36 6.36 2.08 12.11
C PRO A 36 6.17 2.90 13.39
N THR A 37 4.93 2.95 13.89
CA THR A 37 4.68 3.40 15.27
C THR A 37 5.14 2.31 16.24
N TYR A 38 5.93 2.66 17.24
CA TYR A 38 6.49 1.72 18.22
C TYR A 38 6.58 2.33 19.63
N PHE A 39 6.84 1.50 20.63
CA PHE A 39 7.18 1.98 21.98
C PHE A 39 8.69 1.99 22.16
N ASP A 40 9.24 3.11 22.63
CA ASP A 40 10.67 3.24 22.90
C ASP A 40 11.09 2.48 24.19
N VAL A 41 12.39 2.48 24.47
CA VAL A 41 12.98 1.84 25.67
C VAL A 41 12.49 2.44 26.99
N ASN A 42 11.93 3.63 26.96
CA ASN A 42 11.37 4.33 28.12
C ASN A 42 9.84 4.12 28.24
N GLY A 43 9.24 3.35 27.33
CA GLY A 43 7.80 3.08 27.29
C GLY A 43 6.97 4.19 26.65
N ASN A 44 7.58 5.15 25.94
CA ASN A 44 6.84 6.19 25.24
C ASN A 44 6.38 5.71 23.86
N LEU A 45 5.16 6.09 23.48
CA LEU A 45 4.67 5.87 22.12
C LEU A 45 5.38 6.83 21.15
N VAL A 46 6.14 6.29 20.20
CA VAL A 46 6.79 7.02 19.11
C VAL A 46 5.94 6.84 17.86
N PHE A 47 5.42 7.95 17.34
CA PHE A 47 4.66 7.96 16.09
C PHE A 47 5.61 7.76 14.90
N GLY A 48 5.26 6.79 14.06
CA GLY A 48 5.93 6.57 12.78
C GLY A 48 5.44 7.50 11.69
N ASP A 49 5.75 7.14 10.45
CA ASP A 49 5.35 7.92 9.27
C ASP A 49 3.86 7.79 8.98
N GLY A 50 3.24 8.91 8.64
CA GLY A 50 1.84 8.95 8.22
C GLY A 50 1.68 8.40 6.81
N ILE A 51 1.03 7.23 6.68
CA ILE A 51 0.74 6.62 5.39
C ILE A 51 -0.76 6.75 5.10
N SER A 52 -1.12 7.23 3.92
CA SER A 52 -2.51 7.31 3.49
C SER A 52 -3.09 5.91 3.24
N ALA A 53 -4.41 5.76 3.38
CA ALA A 53 -5.08 4.49 3.10
C ALA A 53 -4.88 4.05 1.64
N GLN A 54 -4.78 5.00 0.70
CA GLN A 54 -4.54 4.75 -0.72
C GLN A 54 -3.16 4.14 -0.97
N VAL A 55 -2.13 4.64 -0.28
CA VAL A 55 -0.77 4.11 -0.37
C VAL A 55 -0.69 2.72 0.24
N MET A 56 -1.29 2.52 1.41
CA MET A 56 -1.38 1.20 2.02
C MET A 56 -2.10 0.19 1.11
N ASN A 57 -3.21 0.60 0.50
CA ASN A 57 -3.96 -0.24 -0.42
C ASN A 57 -3.16 -0.55 -1.69
N TYR A 58 -2.35 0.38 -2.21
CA TYR A 58 -1.44 0.10 -3.31
C TYR A 58 -0.45 -1.01 -2.95
N ILE A 59 0.24 -0.87 -1.80
CA ILE A 59 1.26 -1.83 -1.32
C ILE A 59 0.67 -3.24 -1.21
N LEU A 60 -0.51 -3.37 -0.58
CA LEU A 60 -1.17 -4.67 -0.40
C LEU A 60 -1.54 -5.33 -1.74
N ASN A 61 -2.04 -4.55 -2.70
CA ASN A 61 -2.42 -5.06 -4.02
C ASN A 61 -1.21 -5.43 -4.87
N ASP A 62 -0.14 -4.64 -4.80
CA ASP A 62 1.12 -4.95 -5.47
C ASP A 62 1.76 -6.24 -4.91
N LEU A 63 1.77 -6.42 -3.59
CA LEU A 63 2.23 -7.67 -2.96
C LEU A 63 1.42 -8.87 -3.43
N TYR A 64 0.09 -8.75 -3.47
CA TYR A 64 -0.77 -9.82 -3.97
C TYR A 64 -0.50 -10.14 -5.45
N LYS A 65 -0.31 -9.12 -6.29
CA LYS A 65 0.04 -9.29 -7.71
C LYS A 65 1.37 -10.02 -7.87
N LYS A 66 2.42 -9.58 -7.15
CA LYS A 66 3.74 -10.22 -7.15
C LYS A 66 3.69 -11.67 -6.69
N TYR A 67 2.85 -11.98 -5.69
CA TYR A 67 2.62 -13.35 -5.25
C TYR A 67 2.00 -14.20 -6.36
N GLN A 68 0.95 -13.72 -7.03
CA GLN A 68 0.31 -14.45 -8.14
C GLN A 68 1.28 -14.69 -9.30
N GLU A 69 2.07 -13.67 -9.67
CA GLU A 69 3.09 -13.79 -10.71
C GLU A 69 4.18 -14.82 -10.34
N LEU A 70 4.62 -14.82 -9.08
CA LEU A 70 5.59 -15.80 -8.59
C LEU A 70 5.01 -17.21 -8.60
N LEU A 71 3.79 -17.38 -8.10
CA LEU A 71 3.10 -18.68 -8.07
C LEU A 71 2.98 -19.28 -9.47
N ALA A 72 2.53 -18.47 -10.44
CA ALA A 72 2.41 -18.89 -11.83
C ALA A 72 3.75 -19.33 -12.46
N ARG A 73 4.88 -18.71 -12.07
CA ARG A 73 6.23 -19.12 -12.52
C ARG A 73 6.69 -20.41 -11.89
N VAL A 74 6.38 -20.63 -10.61
CA VAL A 74 6.74 -21.85 -9.88
C VAL A 74 5.94 -23.05 -10.36
N GLU A 75 4.68 -22.84 -10.73
CA GLU A 75 3.78 -23.90 -11.24
C GLU A 75 3.93 -24.15 -12.75
N ALA A 76 4.73 -23.35 -13.46
CA ALA A 76 4.99 -23.55 -14.88
C ALA A 76 5.80 -24.85 -15.09
N PRO A 77 5.36 -25.76 -15.99
CA PRO A 77 6.02 -27.03 -16.25
C PRO A 77 7.35 -26.91 -16.98
#